data_AF-A0A4Q2Z672-F1
#
_entry.id   AF-A0A4Q2Z672-F1
#
_cell.length_a   1.000
_cell.length_b   1.000
_cell.length_c   1.000
_cell.angle_alpha   90.00
_cell.angle_beta   90.00
_cell.angle_gamma   90.00
#
_symmetry.space_group_name_H-M   'P 1'
#
loop_
_entity.id
_entity.type
_entity.pdbx_description
1 polymer ?
#
loop_
_entity_poly.entity_id
_entity_poly.type
_entity_poly.pdbx_seq_one_letter_code
_entity_poly.pdbx_strand_id
1 'polypeptide(L)'
;MNALTRHWTAVRAALDNERARARGVLRVEEADFLPAALEVVERPVSPTARVTAWLLLGLFAAALLWLVFGRVDVVVSAPGKLVPADDVKLIQPGAAGVVHAILVRNGQSVRAGQPLVELDPTVSDADTAQASKALETAVLDAARLRAVLSALDGQGLRFTPPAGTTADVAATQIALARAQLAEIRAGSQTRAADTESARAAGAEAQIQAAKLTETLPLLDEQIAANETLLEKGYVSKLRVIEMRRQRLVAARDRDAALATARKAQAQIAVAGGNSSQSTAEARARILADLAKAESDALLRKEELTKATKRGSLQRLVSPVDGTVTQLAVHTVGGVVEAAKPIMVIVPARGKLVAEVAIANKDVGFVGAGQRVALKVEAFSFTRYGAVPGRLEQISSDAVQDEKRGLFYTARVTLDRATIQRDGATIPLTPGMAVTADIRTGRRSLASYLLSPIDEIRTTAARER
;
A
#
# COMPACT_ATOMS: atom_id res chain seq x y z
N MET A 1 64.45 47.72 -27.56
CA MET A 1 65.61 46.89 -27.96
C MET A 1 65.55 45.59 -27.16
N ASN A 2 65.15 44.48 -27.80
CA ASN A 2 64.74 43.25 -27.12
C ASN A 2 65.92 42.49 -26.51
N ALA A 3 65.89 42.24 -25.20
CA ALA A 3 66.89 41.46 -24.47
C ALA A 3 67.19 40.09 -25.14
N LEU A 4 66.18 39.47 -25.73
CA LEU A 4 66.28 38.23 -26.51
C LEU A 4 67.26 38.33 -27.69
N THR A 5 67.31 39.48 -28.39
CA THR A 5 68.22 39.65 -29.53
C THR A 5 69.68 39.75 -29.09
N ARG A 6 69.96 40.38 -27.93
CA ARG A 6 71.31 40.45 -27.35
C ARG A 6 71.80 39.08 -26.86
N HIS A 7 70.94 38.30 -26.23
CA HIS A 7 71.29 36.94 -25.80
C HIS A 7 71.51 36.02 -27.01
N TRP A 8 70.71 36.16 -28.07
CA TRP A 8 70.90 35.38 -29.30
C TRP A 8 72.19 35.73 -30.03
N THR A 9 72.55 37.02 -30.12
CA THR A 9 73.85 37.43 -30.69
C THR A 9 75.02 36.98 -29.84
N ALA A 10 74.87 36.96 -28.51
CA ALA A 10 75.92 36.47 -27.61
C ALA A 10 76.12 34.95 -27.73
N VAL A 11 75.04 34.18 -27.83
CA VAL A 11 75.09 32.73 -28.07
C VAL A 11 75.69 32.41 -29.44
N ARG A 12 75.33 33.18 -30.47
CA ARG A 12 75.89 33.01 -31.82
C ARG A 12 77.38 33.35 -31.87
N ALA A 13 77.79 34.46 -31.27
CA ALA A 13 79.19 34.84 -31.15
C ALA A 13 80.00 33.83 -30.32
N ALA A 14 79.41 33.26 -29.27
CA ALA A 14 80.04 32.20 -28.47
C ALA A 14 80.19 30.91 -29.29
N LEU A 15 79.15 30.48 -30.02
CA LEU A 15 79.20 29.31 -30.90
C LEU A 15 80.20 29.47 -32.06
N ASP A 16 80.31 30.67 -32.63
CA ASP A 16 81.28 30.96 -33.68
C ASP A 16 82.71 31.01 -33.13
N ASN A 17 82.92 31.53 -31.91
CA ASN A 17 84.20 31.44 -31.20
C ASN A 17 84.57 29.99 -30.81
N GLU A 18 83.60 29.17 -30.41
CA GLU A 18 83.79 27.75 -30.09
C GLU A 18 84.22 26.97 -31.34
N ARG A 19 83.60 27.28 -32.50
CA ARG A 19 83.95 26.70 -33.81
C ARG A 19 85.32 27.16 -34.30
N ALA A 20 85.70 28.41 -34.02
CA ALA A 20 87.04 28.91 -34.33
C ALA A 20 88.12 28.26 -33.44
N ARG A 21 87.85 28.07 -32.14
CA ARG A 21 88.73 27.32 -31.23
C ARG A 21 88.87 25.86 -31.64
N ALA A 22 87.80 25.21 -32.07
CA ALA A 22 87.83 23.82 -32.54
C ALA A 22 88.70 23.59 -33.79
N ARG A 23 89.01 24.65 -34.58
CA ARG A 23 89.91 24.56 -35.74
C ARG A 23 91.39 24.71 -35.39
N GLY A 24 91.74 25.20 -34.19
CA GLY A 24 93.11 25.42 -33.73
C GLY A 24 93.59 24.42 -32.68
N VAL A 25 92.95 23.25 -32.56
CA VAL A 25 93.32 22.24 -31.55
C VAL A 25 94.35 21.28 -32.15
N LEU A 26 95.55 21.28 -31.57
CA LEU A 26 96.59 20.28 -31.84
C LEU A 26 96.07 18.87 -31.51
N ARG A 27 96.47 17.86 -32.29
CA ARG A 27 96.05 16.47 -32.04
C ARG A 27 96.60 16.01 -30.69
N VAL A 28 95.86 15.12 -30.03
CA VAL A 28 96.10 14.61 -28.66
C VAL A 28 97.56 14.20 -28.38
N GLU A 29 98.32 13.82 -29.41
CA GLU A 29 99.73 13.41 -29.31
C GLU A 29 100.73 14.57 -29.10
N GLU A 30 100.38 15.82 -29.41
CA GLU A 30 101.30 16.98 -29.28
C GLU A 30 101.16 17.75 -27.95
N ALA A 31 100.12 17.47 -27.15
CA ALA A 31 99.89 18.14 -25.87
C ALA A 31 100.67 17.53 -24.69
N ASP A 32 101.19 16.31 -24.84
CA ASP A 32 101.90 15.57 -23.77
C ASP A 32 103.35 16.07 -23.55
N PHE A 33 103.85 17.02 -24.37
CA PHE A 33 105.21 17.58 -24.28
C PHE A 33 105.26 19.04 -23.77
N LEU A 34 104.14 19.60 -23.30
CA LEU A 34 104.10 20.95 -22.72
C LEU A 34 104.27 20.91 -21.19
N PRO A 35 104.81 21.97 -20.55
CA PRO A 35 104.94 22.04 -19.09
C PRO A 35 103.57 21.84 -18.40
N ALA A 36 103.53 21.10 -17.29
CA ALA A 36 102.30 20.64 -16.63
C ALA A 36 101.20 21.71 -16.36
N ALA A 37 101.56 22.99 -16.35
CA ALA A 37 100.61 24.09 -16.22
C ALA A 37 99.81 24.40 -17.51
N LEU A 38 100.36 24.14 -18.71
CA LEU A 38 99.68 24.37 -20.00
C LEU A 38 98.91 23.14 -20.51
N GLU A 39 99.37 21.93 -20.19
CA GLU A 39 98.71 20.66 -20.57
C GLU A 39 97.26 20.56 -20.06
N VAL A 40 97.00 21.11 -18.87
CA VAL A 40 95.65 21.13 -18.27
C VAL A 40 94.71 22.12 -18.97
N VAL A 41 95.25 23.18 -19.61
CA VAL A 41 94.46 24.24 -20.25
C VAL A 41 94.15 23.90 -21.71
N GLU A 42 95.05 23.21 -22.42
CA GLU A 42 94.91 22.94 -23.86
C GLU A 42 94.41 21.53 -24.22
N ARG A 43 94.29 20.60 -23.25
CA ARG A 43 93.72 19.28 -23.52
C ARG A 43 92.26 19.40 -23.99
N PRO A 44 91.93 18.94 -25.21
CA PRO A 44 90.54 18.88 -25.63
C PRO A 44 89.76 17.92 -24.72
N VAL A 45 88.57 18.34 -24.31
CA VAL A 45 87.64 17.53 -23.52
C VAL A 45 87.47 16.16 -24.18
N SER A 46 87.71 15.08 -23.43
CA SER A 46 87.80 13.73 -23.99
C SER A 46 86.52 13.34 -24.76
N PRO A 47 86.62 12.60 -25.87
CA PRO A 47 85.46 12.20 -26.67
C PRO A 47 84.42 11.41 -25.86
N THR A 48 84.87 10.61 -24.90
CA THR A 48 84.03 9.84 -23.98
C THR A 48 83.25 10.74 -23.03
N ALA A 49 83.86 11.82 -22.51
CA ALA A 49 83.18 12.81 -21.67
C ALA A 49 82.07 13.55 -22.44
N ARG A 50 82.26 13.80 -23.74
CA ARG A 50 81.21 14.36 -24.60
C ARG A 50 80.05 13.38 -24.81
N VAL A 51 80.33 12.11 -25.09
CA VAL A 51 79.28 11.09 -25.28
C VAL A 51 78.49 10.86 -24.00
N THR A 52 79.15 10.78 -22.83
CA THR A 52 78.45 10.66 -21.54
C THR A 52 77.63 11.90 -21.22
N ALA A 53 78.12 13.10 -21.54
CA ALA A 53 77.35 14.33 -21.39
C ALA A 53 76.09 14.35 -22.27
N TRP A 54 76.18 13.98 -23.55
CA TRP A 54 75.01 13.89 -24.44
C TRP A 54 74.03 12.79 -24.02
N LEU A 55 74.52 11.65 -23.53
CA LEU A 55 73.69 10.56 -23.03
C LEU A 55 72.95 10.96 -21.74
N LEU A 56 73.64 11.65 -20.81
CA LEU A 56 73.03 12.24 -19.62
C LEU A 56 72.00 13.31 -20.00
N LEU A 57 72.29 14.16 -20.98
CA LEU A 57 71.35 15.18 -21.46
C LEU A 57 70.12 14.54 -22.11
N GLY A 58 70.30 13.47 -22.89
CA GLY A 58 69.23 12.70 -23.52
C GLY A 58 68.35 11.99 -22.48
N LEU A 59 68.96 11.35 -21.48
CA LEU A 59 68.24 10.72 -20.37
C LEU A 59 67.48 11.76 -19.54
N PHE A 60 68.09 12.92 -19.27
CA PHE A 60 67.44 14.02 -18.58
C PHE A 60 66.27 14.58 -19.37
N ALA A 61 66.43 14.79 -20.68
CA ALA A 61 65.35 15.22 -21.56
C ALA A 61 64.22 14.19 -21.63
N ALA A 62 64.53 12.89 -21.70
CA ALA A 62 63.55 11.81 -21.68
C ALA A 62 62.80 11.73 -20.34
N ALA A 63 63.50 11.91 -19.21
CA ALA A 63 62.88 11.99 -17.89
C ALA A 63 61.96 13.21 -17.80
N LEU A 64 62.39 14.39 -18.29
CA LEU A 64 61.58 15.60 -18.31
C LEU A 64 60.32 15.42 -19.19
N LEU A 65 60.47 14.79 -20.35
CA LEU A 65 59.38 14.43 -21.24
C LEU A 65 58.39 13.51 -20.51
N TRP A 66 58.88 12.45 -19.85
CA TRP A 66 58.04 11.55 -19.07
C TRP A 66 57.35 12.25 -17.89
N LEU A 67 58.00 13.23 -17.27
CA LEU A 67 57.44 14.00 -16.15
C LEU A 67 56.28 14.91 -16.61
N VAL A 68 56.37 15.43 -17.85
CA VAL A 68 55.33 16.27 -18.47
C VAL A 68 54.18 15.42 -19.05
N PHE A 69 54.49 14.32 -19.74
CA PHE A 69 53.48 13.49 -20.42
C PHE A 69 52.93 12.34 -19.56
N GLY A 70 53.68 11.90 -18.54
CA GLY A 70 53.29 10.86 -17.62
C GLY A 70 52.13 11.30 -16.75
N ARG A 71 50.99 10.64 -16.90
CA ARG A 71 49.75 10.92 -16.14
C ARG A 71 49.56 9.88 -15.05
N VAL A 72 49.23 10.34 -13.85
CA VAL A 72 48.86 9.51 -12.71
C VAL A 72 47.42 9.80 -12.31
N ASP A 73 46.68 8.75 -11.99
CA ASP A 73 45.30 8.85 -11.51
C ASP A 73 45.29 9.44 -10.09
N VAL A 74 44.47 10.47 -9.86
CA VAL A 74 44.21 11.03 -8.53
C VAL A 74 43.01 10.30 -7.95
N VAL A 75 43.15 9.78 -6.73
CA VAL A 75 42.11 9.01 -6.04
C VAL A 75 41.73 9.66 -4.71
N VAL A 76 40.43 9.65 -4.42
CA VAL A 76 39.89 9.96 -3.10
C VAL A 76 39.49 8.65 -2.44
N SER A 77 40.05 8.34 -1.28
CA SER A 77 39.71 7.15 -0.51
C SER A 77 38.62 7.47 0.50
N ALA A 78 37.47 6.81 0.36
CA ALA A 78 36.30 6.99 1.22
C ALA A 78 35.95 5.66 1.93
N PRO A 79 35.94 5.60 3.27
CA PRO A 79 35.52 4.41 4.00
C PRO A 79 34.00 4.23 3.93
N GLY A 80 33.53 2.99 3.93
CA GLY A 80 32.11 2.66 3.81
C GLY A 80 31.79 1.21 4.16
N LYS A 81 30.56 0.80 3.85
CA LYS A 81 30.05 -0.56 4.07
C LYS A 81 29.21 -1.03 2.89
N LEU A 82 29.16 -2.35 2.68
CA LEU A 82 28.24 -2.94 1.71
C LEU A 82 26.82 -3.00 2.29
N VAL A 83 25.87 -2.49 1.53
CA VAL A 83 24.44 -2.58 1.81
C VAL A 83 23.74 -3.23 0.61
N PRO A 84 22.61 -3.93 0.80
CA PRO A 84 21.82 -4.37 -0.33
C PRO A 84 21.25 -3.13 -1.06
N ALA A 85 21.15 -3.19 -2.39
CA ALA A 85 20.55 -2.12 -3.18
C ALA A 85 19.10 -1.88 -2.77
N ASP A 86 18.40 -2.97 -2.48
CA ASP A 86 17.08 -2.98 -1.88
C ASP A 86 17.22 -2.69 -0.39
N ASP A 87 16.57 -1.64 0.07
CA ASP A 87 16.58 -1.30 1.50
C ASP A 87 16.09 -2.49 2.33
N VAL A 88 16.70 -2.66 3.49
CA VAL A 88 16.36 -3.72 4.45
C VAL A 88 14.89 -3.64 4.85
N LYS A 89 14.24 -4.79 5.01
CA LYS A 89 12.81 -4.85 5.35
C LYS A 89 12.64 -4.94 6.85
N LEU A 90 12.06 -3.89 7.44
CA LEU A 90 11.71 -3.83 8.85
C LEU A 90 10.43 -4.62 9.09
N ILE A 91 10.47 -5.60 9.98
CA ILE A 91 9.30 -6.38 10.40
C ILE A 91 8.85 -5.87 11.76
N GLN A 92 7.61 -5.40 11.81
CA GLN A 92 6.99 -4.83 13.00
C GLN A 92 5.55 -5.35 13.15
N PRO A 93 5.07 -5.56 14.38
CA PRO A 93 3.70 -5.98 14.63
C PRO A 93 2.74 -4.82 14.38
N GLY A 94 1.59 -5.13 13.76
CA GLY A 94 0.52 -4.13 13.53
C GLY A 94 -0.26 -3.77 14.81
N ALA A 95 -0.25 -4.66 15.81
CA ALA A 95 -0.91 -4.47 17.10
C ALA A 95 -0.01 -5.00 18.23
N ALA A 96 -0.20 -4.49 19.44
CA ALA A 96 0.47 -5.02 20.62
C ALA A 96 -0.04 -6.44 20.92
N GLY A 97 0.85 -7.31 21.39
CA GLY A 97 0.51 -8.71 21.66
C GLY A 97 1.60 -9.44 22.43
N VAL A 98 1.25 -10.63 22.91
CA VAL A 98 2.18 -11.54 23.59
C VAL A 98 2.75 -12.50 22.56
N VAL A 99 4.07 -12.73 22.61
CA VAL A 99 4.76 -13.64 21.70
C VAL A 99 4.43 -15.08 22.08
N HIS A 100 3.73 -15.80 21.20
CA HIS A 100 3.40 -17.21 21.38
C HIS A 100 4.53 -18.12 20.93
N ALA A 101 5.12 -17.85 19.76
CA ALA A 101 6.22 -18.63 19.22
C ALA A 101 7.19 -17.77 18.39
N ILE A 102 8.49 -18.08 18.49
CA ILE A 102 9.55 -17.49 17.67
C ILE A 102 10.11 -18.62 16.78
N LEU A 103 9.86 -18.54 15.48
CA LEU A 103 10.12 -19.61 14.50
C LEU A 103 11.47 -19.44 13.79
N VAL A 104 12.16 -18.33 14.02
CA VAL A 104 13.41 -17.99 13.34
C VAL A 104 14.51 -17.59 14.33
N ARG A 105 15.76 -17.75 13.89
CA ARG A 105 16.95 -17.32 14.62
C ARG A 105 17.70 -16.24 13.86
N ASN A 106 18.46 -15.44 14.59
CA ASN A 106 19.34 -14.43 13.99
C ASN A 106 20.38 -15.13 13.08
N GLY A 107 20.53 -14.66 11.84
CA GLY A 107 21.38 -15.26 10.80
C GLY A 107 20.73 -16.38 9.97
N GLN A 108 19.49 -16.78 10.26
CA GLN A 108 18.79 -17.80 9.48
C GLN A 108 18.27 -17.24 8.14
N SER A 109 18.40 -18.03 7.08
CA SER A 109 17.78 -17.71 5.79
C SER A 109 16.29 -18.05 5.80
N VAL A 110 15.47 -17.14 5.29
CA VAL A 110 14.01 -17.22 5.23
C VAL A 110 13.50 -17.00 3.82
N ARG A 111 12.35 -17.61 3.50
CA ARG A 111 11.65 -17.42 2.22
C ARG A 111 10.50 -16.43 2.36
N ALA A 112 10.10 -15.81 1.25
CA ALA A 112 8.89 -15.00 1.17
C ALA A 112 7.66 -15.82 1.61
N GLY A 113 6.84 -15.24 2.49
CA GLY A 113 5.67 -15.88 3.10
C GLY A 113 5.97 -16.80 4.29
N GLN A 114 7.25 -17.06 4.62
CA GLN A 114 7.60 -17.89 5.76
C GLN A 114 7.22 -17.20 7.08
N PRO A 115 6.54 -17.89 8.01
CA PRO A 115 6.22 -17.35 9.33
C PRO A 115 7.49 -17.21 10.18
N LEU A 116 7.59 -16.08 10.87
CA LEU A 116 8.76 -15.66 11.63
C LEU A 116 8.46 -15.64 13.13
N VAL A 117 7.38 -14.96 13.51
CA VAL A 117 6.90 -14.83 14.88
C VAL A 117 5.38 -14.95 14.86
N GLU A 118 4.85 -15.70 15.81
CA GLU A 118 3.41 -15.81 16.05
C GLU A 118 3.09 -15.13 17.38
N LEU A 119 2.13 -14.20 17.33
CA LEU A 119 1.54 -13.59 18.51
C LEU A 119 0.36 -14.44 18.98
N ASP A 120 0.01 -14.35 20.27
CA ASP A 120 -1.13 -15.07 20.86
C ASP A 120 -2.44 -14.76 20.12
N PRO A 121 -3.07 -15.78 19.48
CA PRO A 121 -4.25 -15.57 18.68
C PRO A 121 -5.55 -15.55 19.48
N THR A 122 -5.53 -15.89 20.78
CA THR A 122 -6.73 -16.15 21.58
C THR A 122 -7.81 -15.06 21.45
N VAL A 123 -7.43 -13.78 21.50
CA VAL A 123 -8.37 -12.66 21.37
C VAL A 123 -8.89 -12.52 19.94
N SER A 124 -8.03 -12.63 18.93
CA SER A 124 -8.46 -12.49 17.53
C SER A 124 -9.28 -13.68 17.05
N ASP A 125 -8.98 -14.89 17.54
CA ASP A 125 -9.77 -16.09 17.27
C ASP A 125 -11.16 -15.99 17.92
N ALA A 126 -11.24 -15.46 19.15
CA ALA A 126 -12.52 -15.16 19.78
C ALA A 126 -13.32 -14.09 19.01
N ASP A 127 -12.67 -13.00 18.57
CA ASP A 127 -13.30 -11.93 17.78
C ASP A 127 -13.81 -12.44 16.43
N THR A 128 -13.03 -13.28 15.73
CA THR A 128 -13.44 -13.89 14.45
C THR A 128 -14.58 -14.87 14.63
N ALA A 129 -14.53 -15.72 15.67
CA ALA A 129 -15.62 -16.64 16.01
C ALA A 129 -16.90 -15.86 16.32
N GLN A 130 -16.82 -14.80 17.13
CA GLN A 130 -17.95 -13.93 17.45
C GLN A 130 -18.53 -13.26 16.20
N ALA A 131 -17.69 -12.67 15.36
CA ALA A 131 -18.12 -12.02 14.11
C ALA A 131 -18.76 -13.03 13.14
N SER A 132 -18.24 -14.25 13.05
CA SER A 132 -18.79 -15.31 12.20
C SER A 132 -20.19 -15.74 12.65
N LYS A 133 -20.39 -15.91 13.96
CA LYS A 133 -21.69 -16.28 14.54
C LYS A 133 -22.72 -15.15 14.42
N ALA A 134 -22.28 -13.90 14.56
CA ALA A 134 -23.12 -12.74 14.33
C ALA A 134 -23.57 -12.64 12.86
N LEU A 135 -22.67 -12.90 11.90
CA LEU A 135 -23.00 -12.96 10.48
C LEU A 135 -23.97 -14.11 10.19
N GLU A 136 -23.73 -15.30 10.72
CA GLU A 136 -24.62 -16.45 10.56
C GLU A 136 -26.05 -16.12 11.01
N THR A 137 -26.18 -15.52 12.19
CA THR A 137 -27.48 -15.09 12.74
C THR A 137 -28.18 -14.09 11.82
N ALA A 138 -27.47 -13.05 11.37
CA ALA A 138 -28.04 -12.02 10.49
C ALA A 138 -28.47 -12.59 9.12
N VAL A 139 -27.70 -13.51 8.55
CA VAL A 139 -28.04 -14.17 7.28
C VAL A 139 -29.25 -15.10 7.46
N LEU A 140 -29.36 -15.80 8.59
CA LEU A 140 -30.53 -16.62 8.92
C LEU A 140 -31.80 -15.77 9.04
N ASP A 141 -31.71 -14.61 9.69
CA ASP A 141 -32.83 -13.67 9.80
C ASP A 141 -33.29 -13.16 8.42
N ALA A 142 -32.35 -12.76 7.56
CA ALA A 142 -32.65 -12.36 6.19
C ALA A 142 -33.30 -13.51 5.40
N ALA A 143 -32.78 -14.74 5.50
CA ALA A 143 -33.36 -15.91 4.83
C ALA A 143 -34.77 -16.23 5.33
N ARG A 144 -35.02 -16.08 6.64
CA ARG A 144 -36.35 -16.27 7.25
C ARG A 144 -37.34 -15.24 6.72
N LEU A 145 -36.97 -13.96 6.70
CA LEU A 145 -37.83 -12.88 6.19
C LEU A 145 -38.12 -13.03 4.70
N ARG A 146 -37.14 -13.46 3.88
CA ARG A 146 -37.38 -13.82 2.47
C ARG A 146 -38.38 -14.96 2.32
N ALA A 147 -38.33 -15.97 3.19
CA ALA A 147 -39.29 -17.07 3.17
C ALA A 147 -40.71 -16.59 3.53
N VAL A 148 -40.85 -15.70 4.52
CA VAL A 148 -42.14 -15.09 4.89
C VAL A 148 -42.67 -14.24 3.72
N LEU A 149 -41.83 -13.44 3.08
CA LEU A 149 -42.21 -12.63 1.91
C LEU A 149 -42.70 -13.50 0.75
N SER A 150 -41.96 -14.55 0.40
CA SER A 150 -42.36 -15.57 -0.59
C SER A 150 -43.74 -16.16 -0.30
N ALA A 151 -44.04 -16.42 0.97
CA ALA A 151 -45.31 -16.96 1.38
C ALA A 151 -46.46 -15.92 1.32
N LEU A 152 -46.18 -14.64 1.53
CA LEU A 152 -47.11 -13.53 1.30
C LEU A 152 -47.36 -13.30 -0.20
N ASP A 153 -46.38 -13.59 -1.05
CA ASP A 153 -46.48 -13.54 -2.52
C ASP A 153 -47.19 -14.76 -3.14
N GLY A 154 -47.65 -15.70 -2.33
CA GLY A 154 -48.37 -16.90 -2.79
C GLY A 154 -47.45 -18.02 -3.30
N GLN A 155 -46.13 -17.90 -3.20
CA GLN A 155 -45.17 -18.94 -3.60
C GLN A 155 -44.93 -20.01 -2.51
N GLY A 156 -45.57 -19.85 -1.35
CA GLY A 156 -45.44 -20.73 -0.19
C GLY A 156 -44.21 -20.41 0.67
N LEU A 157 -44.11 -21.07 1.82
CA LEU A 157 -43.01 -20.87 2.76
C LEU A 157 -41.79 -21.69 2.31
N ARG A 158 -40.90 -21.07 1.53
CA ARG A 158 -39.65 -21.67 1.04
C ARG A 158 -38.46 -21.07 1.79
N PHE A 159 -38.04 -21.74 2.86
CA PHE A 159 -36.82 -21.39 3.57
C PHE A 159 -35.61 -22.08 2.91
N THR A 160 -34.67 -21.29 2.41
CA THR A 160 -33.40 -21.81 1.89
C THR A 160 -32.33 -21.57 2.96
N PRO A 161 -31.89 -22.61 3.70
CA PRO A 161 -30.87 -22.45 4.72
C PRO A 161 -29.54 -22.02 4.08
N PRO A 162 -28.83 -21.06 4.67
CA PRO A 162 -27.45 -20.75 4.30
C PRO A 162 -26.54 -21.97 4.46
N ALA A 163 -25.43 -22.00 3.70
CA ALA A 163 -24.46 -23.09 3.79
C ALA A 163 -23.85 -23.16 5.21
N GLY A 164 -23.82 -24.36 5.80
CA GLY A 164 -23.25 -24.60 7.13
C GLY A 164 -24.26 -24.56 8.29
N THR A 165 -25.52 -24.18 8.05
CA THR A 165 -26.56 -24.19 9.09
C THR A 165 -26.93 -25.62 9.51
N THR A 166 -27.00 -25.87 10.82
CA THR A 166 -27.43 -27.16 11.38
C THR A 166 -28.94 -27.37 11.19
N ALA A 167 -29.37 -28.64 11.11
CA ALA A 167 -30.78 -28.99 10.89
C ALA A 167 -31.71 -28.45 12.00
N ASP A 168 -31.23 -28.41 13.25
CA ASP A 168 -32.01 -27.93 14.40
C ASP A 168 -32.23 -26.41 14.35
N VAL A 169 -31.20 -25.64 14.00
CA VAL A 169 -31.33 -24.18 13.79
C VAL A 169 -32.26 -23.89 12.62
N ALA A 170 -32.14 -24.62 11.50
CA ALA A 170 -33.05 -24.46 10.37
C ALA A 170 -34.51 -24.78 10.74
N ALA A 171 -34.76 -25.84 11.51
CA ALA A 171 -36.10 -26.19 11.99
C ALA A 171 -36.69 -25.09 12.88
N THR A 172 -35.87 -24.51 13.77
CA THR A 172 -36.26 -23.39 14.64
C THR A 172 -36.62 -22.15 13.82
N GLN A 173 -35.81 -21.79 12.81
CA GLN A 173 -36.10 -20.65 11.94
C GLN A 173 -37.37 -20.84 11.10
N ILE A 174 -37.63 -22.07 10.62
CA ILE A 174 -38.88 -22.41 9.93
C ILE A 174 -40.08 -22.30 10.88
N ALA A 175 -39.96 -22.76 12.13
CA ALA A 175 -41.02 -22.64 13.13
C ALA A 175 -41.35 -21.17 13.43
N LEU A 176 -40.33 -20.33 13.59
CA LEU A 176 -40.50 -18.87 13.77
C LEU A 176 -41.17 -18.22 12.55
N ALA A 177 -40.77 -18.60 11.33
CA ALA A 177 -41.39 -18.10 10.10
C ALA A 177 -42.87 -18.48 10.00
N ARG A 178 -43.22 -19.73 10.37
CA ARG A 178 -44.61 -20.20 10.42
C ARG A 178 -45.42 -19.43 11.46
N ALA A 179 -44.87 -19.19 12.64
CA ALA A 179 -45.53 -18.42 13.70
C ALA A 179 -45.83 -16.99 13.24
N GLN A 180 -44.85 -16.30 12.66
CA GLN A 180 -45.04 -14.93 12.14
C GLN A 180 -46.09 -14.86 11.02
N LEU A 181 -46.09 -15.85 10.13
CA LEU A 181 -47.08 -15.91 9.05
C LEU A 181 -48.48 -16.30 9.56
N ALA A 182 -48.57 -17.15 10.59
CA ALA A 182 -49.84 -17.43 11.25
C ALA A 182 -50.43 -16.18 11.91
N GLU A 183 -49.59 -15.35 12.54
CA GLU A 183 -50.01 -14.06 13.11
C GLU A 183 -50.59 -13.11 12.04
N ILE A 184 -49.89 -12.93 10.91
CA ILE A 184 -50.36 -12.09 9.79
C ILE A 184 -51.69 -12.61 9.22
N ARG A 185 -51.81 -13.94 9.08
CA ARG A 185 -53.04 -14.58 8.59
C ARG A 185 -54.20 -14.43 9.57
N ALA A 186 -53.97 -14.60 10.87
CA ALA A 186 -54.99 -14.41 11.89
C ALA A 186 -55.52 -12.96 11.87
N GLY A 187 -54.64 -11.96 11.77
CA GLY A 187 -55.05 -10.57 11.63
C GLY A 187 -55.84 -10.27 10.35
N SER A 188 -55.54 -10.98 9.26
CA SER A 188 -56.29 -10.86 8.00
C SER A 188 -57.65 -11.54 8.08
N GLN A 189 -57.74 -12.68 8.78
CA GLN A 189 -59.00 -13.41 8.99
C GLN A 189 -60.00 -12.61 9.83
N THR A 190 -59.56 -11.90 10.87
CA THR A 190 -60.43 -11.01 11.66
C THR A 190 -61.07 -9.95 10.77
N ARG A 191 -60.29 -9.29 9.90
CA ARG A 191 -60.83 -8.28 8.98
C ARG A 191 -61.74 -8.86 7.91
N ALA A 192 -61.47 -10.09 7.46
CA ALA A 192 -62.38 -10.81 6.56
C ALA A 192 -63.72 -11.14 7.26
N ALA A 193 -63.71 -11.52 8.53
CA ALA A 193 -64.92 -11.73 9.31
C ALA A 193 -65.74 -10.43 9.46
N ASP A 194 -65.08 -9.28 9.65
CA ASP A 194 -65.76 -7.98 9.68
C ASP A 194 -66.45 -7.66 8.34
N THR A 195 -65.77 -7.92 7.21
CA THR A 195 -66.38 -7.73 5.89
C THR A 195 -67.60 -8.63 5.68
N GLU A 196 -67.55 -9.87 6.15
CA GLU A 196 -68.65 -10.82 6.00
C GLU A 196 -69.84 -10.47 6.90
N SER A 197 -69.57 -10.03 8.14
CA SER A 197 -70.60 -9.53 9.06
C SER A 197 -71.34 -8.32 8.49
N ALA A 198 -70.62 -7.35 7.93
CA ALA A 198 -71.21 -6.20 7.25
C ALA A 198 -72.04 -6.61 6.01
N ARG A 199 -71.59 -7.65 5.29
CA ARG A 199 -72.30 -8.22 4.14
C ARG A 199 -73.61 -8.88 4.53
N ALA A 200 -73.60 -9.68 5.59
CA ALA A 200 -74.78 -10.34 6.14
C ALA A 200 -75.83 -9.32 6.61
N ALA A 201 -75.41 -8.29 7.35
CA ALA A 201 -76.30 -7.22 7.80
C ALA A 201 -76.92 -6.43 6.62
N GLY A 202 -76.14 -6.20 5.56
CA GLY A 202 -76.63 -5.56 4.34
C GLY A 202 -77.65 -6.43 3.59
N ALA A 203 -77.40 -7.73 3.48
CA ALA A 203 -78.31 -8.68 2.84
C ALA A 203 -79.64 -8.80 3.59
N GLU A 204 -79.61 -8.87 4.92
CA GLU A 204 -80.81 -8.89 5.77
C GLU A 204 -81.66 -7.63 5.58
N ALA A 205 -81.03 -6.45 5.60
CA ALA A 205 -81.72 -5.18 5.37
C ALA A 205 -82.34 -5.09 3.97
N GLN A 206 -81.67 -5.63 2.95
CA GLN A 206 -82.20 -5.71 1.58
C GLN A 206 -83.40 -6.65 1.46
N ILE A 207 -83.34 -7.82 2.10
CA ILE A 207 -84.46 -8.78 2.12
C ILE A 207 -85.69 -8.15 2.79
N GLN A 208 -85.50 -7.45 3.91
CA GLN A 208 -86.59 -6.75 4.59
C GLN A 208 -87.17 -5.61 3.73
N ALA A 209 -86.31 -4.84 3.06
CA ALA A 209 -86.75 -3.80 2.13
C ALA A 209 -87.52 -4.38 0.93
N ALA A 210 -87.08 -5.51 0.37
CA ALA A 210 -87.76 -6.20 -0.72
C ALA A 210 -89.16 -6.67 -0.31
N LYS A 211 -89.27 -7.34 0.86
CA LYS A 211 -90.55 -7.75 1.43
C LYS A 211 -91.53 -6.58 1.58
N LEU A 212 -91.08 -5.46 2.15
CA LEU A 212 -91.93 -4.29 2.32
C LEU A 212 -92.30 -3.64 0.98
N THR A 213 -91.40 -3.65 0.01
CA THR A 213 -91.64 -3.15 -1.35
C THR A 213 -92.72 -3.97 -2.07
N GLU A 214 -92.73 -5.29 -1.89
CA GLU A 214 -93.76 -6.19 -2.43
C GLU A 214 -95.12 -6.01 -1.72
N THR A 215 -95.15 -5.71 -0.42
CA THR A 215 -96.41 -5.55 0.33
C THR A 215 -97.13 -4.22 0.11
N LEU A 216 -96.40 -3.15 -0.21
CA LEU A 216 -96.98 -1.82 -0.40
C LEU A 216 -98.03 -1.71 -1.52
N PRO A 217 -97.85 -2.29 -2.73
CA PRO A 217 -98.90 -2.26 -3.76
C PRO A 217 -100.16 -2.99 -3.32
N LEU A 218 -100.05 -4.08 -2.54
CA LEU A 218 -101.22 -4.78 -1.99
C LEU A 218 -102.00 -3.90 -1.01
N LEU A 219 -101.30 -3.11 -0.20
CA LEU A 219 -101.93 -2.11 0.68
C LEU A 219 -102.57 -0.97 -0.12
N ASP A 220 -101.94 -0.54 -1.22
CA ASP A 220 -102.49 0.46 -2.13
C ASP A 220 -103.80 -0.01 -2.77
N GLU A 221 -103.83 -1.24 -3.28
CA GLU A 221 -105.05 -1.86 -3.83
C GLU A 221 -106.16 -1.97 -2.77
N GLN A 222 -105.82 -2.40 -1.55
CA GLN A 222 -106.78 -2.48 -0.44
C GLN A 222 -107.35 -1.11 -0.06
N ILE A 223 -106.50 -0.08 0.00
CA ILE A 223 -106.92 1.30 0.28
C ILE A 223 -107.87 1.79 -0.82
N ALA A 224 -107.51 1.63 -2.11
CA ALA A 224 -108.34 2.06 -3.23
C ALA A 224 -109.72 1.35 -3.28
N ALA A 225 -109.74 0.05 -3.00
CA ALA A 225 -110.99 -0.71 -2.91
C ALA A 225 -111.88 -0.22 -1.75
N ASN A 226 -111.29 0.06 -0.57
CA ASN A 226 -112.04 0.56 0.58
C ASN A 226 -112.48 2.02 0.42
N GLU A 227 -111.73 2.85 -0.32
CA GLU A 227 -112.15 4.20 -0.68
C GLU A 227 -113.40 4.18 -1.56
N THR A 228 -113.44 3.28 -2.57
CA THR A 228 -114.63 3.08 -3.41
C THR A 228 -115.84 2.61 -2.60
N LEU A 229 -115.64 1.78 -1.57
CA LEU A 229 -116.70 1.33 -0.67
C LEU A 229 -117.15 2.43 0.31
N LEU A 230 -116.24 3.31 0.72
CA LEU A 230 -116.54 4.46 1.60
C LEU A 230 -117.45 5.46 0.89
N GLU A 231 -117.19 5.74 -0.39
CA GLU A 231 -118.04 6.61 -1.23
C GLU A 231 -119.48 6.09 -1.32
N LYS A 232 -119.64 4.77 -1.32
CA LYS A 232 -120.94 4.09 -1.34
C LYS A 232 -121.55 3.89 0.06
N GLY A 233 -120.86 4.32 1.13
CA GLY A 233 -121.32 4.24 2.53
C GLY A 233 -121.18 2.86 3.19
N TYR A 234 -120.46 1.91 2.59
CA TYR A 234 -120.36 0.52 3.10
C TYR A 234 -119.23 0.28 4.11
N VAL A 235 -118.32 1.24 4.32
CA VAL A 235 -117.22 1.14 5.30
C VAL A 235 -117.04 2.44 6.08
N SER A 236 -116.46 2.37 7.28
CA SER A 236 -116.17 3.54 8.12
C SER A 236 -114.95 4.32 7.64
N LYS A 237 -115.03 5.66 7.66
CA LYS A 237 -113.89 6.55 7.37
C LYS A 237 -112.67 6.26 8.26
N LEU A 238 -112.90 5.84 9.51
CA LEU A 238 -111.82 5.45 10.43
C LEU A 238 -111.00 4.28 9.89
N ARG A 239 -111.65 3.31 9.23
CA ARG A 239 -111.01 2.13 8.64
C ARG A 239 -110.01 2.51 7.53
N VAL A 240 -110.39 3.44 6.66
CA VAL A 240 -109.51 3.95 5.59
C VAL A 240 -108.33 4.72 6.19
N ILE A 241 -108.54 5.51 7.24
CA ILE A 241 -107.46 6.22 7.95
C ILE A 241 -106.47 5.24 8.58
N GLU A 242 -106.96 4.16 9.21
CA GLU A 242 -106.11 3.11 9.77
C GLU A 242 -105.26 2.41 8.70
N MET A 243 -105.85 2.08 7.55
CA MET A 243 -105.12 1.47 6.42
C MET A 243 -104.07 2.43 5.84
N ARG A 244 -104.41 3.71 5.66
CA ARG A 244 -103.44 4.74 5.25
C ARG A 244 -102.30 4.88 6.24
N ARG A 245 -102.58 4.81 7.55
CA ARG A 245 -101.54 4.80 8.60
C ARG A 245 -100.66 3.56 8.50
N GLN A 246 -101.24 2.38 8.30
CA GLN A 246 -100.49 1.13 8.14
C GLN A 246 -99.56 1.16 6.92
N ARG A 247 -100.04 1.68 5.78
CA ARG A 247 -99.21 1.90 4.59
C ARG A 247 -98.09 2.89 4.85
N LEU A 248 -98.37 4.00 5.54
CA LEU A 248 -97.34 4.99 5.89
C LEU A 248 -96.24 4.36 6.76
N VAL A 249 -96.59 3.56 7.76
CA VAL A 249 -95.63 2.83 8.60
C VAL A 249 -94.80 1.88 7.74
N ALA A 250 -95.44 1.03 6.92
CA ALA A 250 -94.73 0.11 6.03
C ALA A 250 -93.79 0.81 5.03
N ALA A 251 -94.19 1.99 4.54
CA ALA A 251 -93.34 2.82 3.67
C ALA A 251 -92.13 3.39 4.43
N ARG A 252 -92.33 3.88 5.67
CA ARG A 252 -91.23 4.36 6.51
C ARG A 252 -90.28 3.24 6.93
N ASP A 253 -90.80 2.06 7.24
CA ASP A 253 -90.00 0.88 7.55
C ASP A 253 -89.18 0.44 6.33
N ARG A 254 -89.73 0.55 5.11
CA ARG A 254 -88.99 0.28 3.87
C ARG A 254 -87.84 1.26 3.68
N ASP A 255 -88.11 2.55 3.85
CA ASP A 255 -87.08 3.60 3.75
C ASP A 255 -85.96 3.39 4.79
N ALA A 256 -86.33 3.02 6.03
CA ALA A 256 -85.38 2.69 7.09
C ALA A 256 -84.54 1.45 6.74
N ALA A 257 -85.15 0.39 6.21
CA ALA A 257 -84.44 -0.81 5.75
C ALA A 257 -83.46 -0.49 4.61
N LEU A 258 -83.87 0.34 3.63
CA LEU A 258 -82.99 0.80 2.56
C LEU A 258 -81.83 1.67 3.07
N ALA A 259 -82.08 2.54 4.06
CA ALA A 259 -81.02 3.34 4.70
C ALA A 259 -80.00 2.44 5.42
N THR A 260 -80.46 1.41 6.13
CA THR A 260 -79.60 0.40 6.77
C THR A 260 -78.78 -0.38 5.74
N ALA A 261 -79.39 -0.79 4.62
CA ALA A 261 -78.68 -1.46 3.54
C ALA A 261 -77.57 -0.57 2.93
N ARG A 262 -77.84 0.72 2.71
CA ARG A 262 -76.83 1.69 2.24
C ARG A 262 -75.69 1.86 3.24
N LYS A 263 -76.00 1.91 4.55
CA LYS A 263 -74.99 1.97 5.61
C LYS A 263 -74.10 0.73 5.60
N ALA A 264 -74.68 -0.47 5.47
CA ALA A 264 -73.95 -1.71 5.39
C ALA A 264 -73.05 -1.77 4.13
N GLN A 265 -73.54 -1.28 2.98
CA GLN A 265 -72.72 -1.17 1.76
C GLN A 265 -71.50 -0.24 1.95
N ALA A 266 -71.68 0.90 2.61
CA ALA A 266 -70.57 1.79 2.95
C ALA A 266 -69.57 1.10 3.91
N GLN A 267 -70.06 0.32 4.87
CA GLN A 267 -69.21 -0.45 5.78
C GLN A 267 -68.42 -1.56 5.06
N ILE A 268 -69.01 -2.24 4.07
CA ILE A 268 -68.30 -3.23 3.24
C ILE A 268 -67.15 -2.56 2.48
N ALA A 269 -67.38 -1.37 1.90
CA ALA A 269 -66.34 -0.63 1.19
C ALA A 269 -65.18 -0.23 2.12
N VAL A 270 -65.49 0.26 3.32
CA VAL A 270 -64.48 0.61 4.35
C VAL A 270 -63.73 -0.64 4.83
N ALA A 271 -64.43 -1.72 5.15
CA ALA A 271 -63.82 -2.95 5.62
C ALA A 271 -62.93 -3.61 4.55
N GLY A 272 -63.35 -3.58 3.27
CA GLY A 272 -62.54 -4.01 2.14
C GLY A 272 -61.27 -3.16 1.97
N GLY A 273 -61.41 -1.84 2.10
CA GLY A 273 -60.28 -0.90 2.14
C GLY A 273 -59.27 -1.26 3.24
N ASN A 274 -59.75 -1.42 4.48
CA ASN A 274 -58.93 -1.78 5.64
C ASN A 274 -58.22 -3.14 5.47
N SER A 275 -58.88 -4.11 4.85
CA SER A 275 -58.26 -5.42 4.56
C SER A 275 -57.12 -5.28 3.57
N SER A 276 -57.34 -4.59 2.44
CA SER A 276 -56.30 -4.35 1.43
C SER A 276 -55.12 -3.54 2.00
N GLN A 277 -55.42 -2.47 2.75
CA GLN A 277 -54.42 -1.64 3.42
C GLN A 277 -53.57 -2.48 4.38
N SER A 278 -54.18 -3.33 5.22
CA SER A 278 -53.36 -4.10 6.14
C SER A 278 -52.50 -5.15 5.45
N THR A 279 -52.95 -5.76 4.36
CA THR A 279 -52.10 -6.70 3.63
C THR A 279 -50.89 -5.98 3.04
N ALA A 280 -51.09 -4.76 2.53
CA ALA A 280 -50.03 -3.90 2.05
C ALA A 280 -49.08 -3.47 3.18
N GLU A 281 -49.61 -3.09 4.35
CA GLU A 281 -48.82 -2.73 5.53
C GLU A 281 -47.99 -3.91 6.07
N ALA A 282 -48.60 -5.10 6.16
CA ALA A 282 -47.89 -6.31 6.58
C ALA A 282 -46.74 -6.63 5.61
N ARG A 283 -46.98 -6.54 4.30
CA ARG A 283 -45.95 -6.72 3.28
C ARG A 283 -44.85 -5.65 3.39
N ALA A 284 -45.22 -4.38 3.52
CA ALA A 284 -44.28 -3.28 3.65
C ALA A 284 -43.39 -3.43 4.89
N ARG A 285 -43.97 -3.89 6.01
CA ARG A 285 -43.23 -4.19 7.24
C ARG A 285 -42.20 -5.30 7.03
N ILE A 286 -42.58 -6.42 6.41
CA ILE A 286 -41.64 -7.51 6.10
C ILE A 286 -40.54 -7.05 5.14
N LEU A 287 -40.86 -6.22 4.14
CA LEU A 287 -39.85 -5.65 3.24
C LEU A 287 -38.88 -4.72 3.96
N ALA A 288 -39.37 -3.88 4.87
CA ALA A 288 -38.52 -3.01 5.68
C ALA A 288 -37.60 -3.81 6.62
N ASP A 289 -38.16 -4.81 7.30
CA ASP A 289 -37.40 -5.72 8.17
C ASP A 289 -36.36 -6.50 7.36
N LEU A 290 -36.70 -6.94 6.14
CA LEU A 290 -35.78 -7.64 5.25
C LEU A 290 -34.63 -6.73 4.80
N ALA A 291 -34.92 -5.51 4.36
CA ALA A 291 -33.90 -4.56 3.95
C ALA A 291 -32.93 -4.25 5.11
N LYS A 292 -33.45 -4.13 6.33
CA LYS A 292 -32.64 -3.98 7.54
C LYS A 292 -31.77 -5.21 7.80
N ALA A 293 -32.35 -6.41 7.77
CA ALA A 293 -31.60 -7.65 7.99
C ALA A 293 -30.51 -7.89 6.93
N GLU A 294 -30.77 -7.53 5.66
CA GLU A 294 -29.78 -7.61 4.59
C GLU A 294 -28.64 -6.60 4.78
N SER A 295 -28.96 -5.36 5.16
CA SER A 295 -27.96 -4.35 5.51
C SER A 295 -27.11 -4.79 6.71
N ASP A 296 -27.74 -5.35 7.75
CA ASP A 296 -27.06 -5.87 8.93
C ASP A 296 -26.13 -7.04 8.55
N ALA A 297 -26.59 -7.96 7.70
CA ALA A 297 -25.76 -9.06 7.20
C ALA A 297 -24.53 -8.57 6.41
N LEU A 298 -24.67 -7.53 5.59
CA LEU A 298 -23.54 -6.90 4.90
C LEU A 298 -22.55 -6.29 5.89
N LEU A 299 -23.04 -5.56 6.89
CA LEU A 299 -22.19 -4.96 7.92
C LEU A 299 -21.44 -6.04 8.73
N ARG A 300 -22.10 -7.12 9.14
CA ARG A 300 -21.45 -8.25 9.84
C ARG A 300 -20.41 -8.97 8.98
N LYS A 301 -20.61 -9.00 7.65
CA LYS A 301 -19.63 -9.58 6.72
C LYS A 301 -18.35 -8.75 6.65
N GLU A 302 -18.48 -7.42 6.64
CA GLU A 302 -17.33 -6.51 6.69
C GLU A 302 -16.60 -6.61 8.04
N GLU A 303 -17.34 -6.73 9.14
CA GLU A 303 -16.76 -6.97 10.48
C GLU A 303 -15.98 -8.28 10.53
N LEU A 304 -16.52 -9.37 9.99
CA LEU A 304 -15.82 -10.66 9.89
C LEU A 304 -14.54 -10.54 9.04
N THR A 305 -14.60 -9.83 7.92
CA THR A 305 -13.44 -9.59 7.05
C THR A 305 -12.36 -8.82 7.80
N LYS A 306 -12.74 -7.78 8.55
CA LYS A 306 -11.85 -6.99 9.41
C LYS A 306 -11.23 -7.83 10.52
N ALA A 307 -12.03 -8.62 11.25
CA ALA A 307 -11.56 -9.51 12.31
C ALA A 307 -10.58 -10.56 11.77
N THR A 308 -10.92 -11.20 10.64
CA THR A 308 -10.08 -12.21 9.98
C THR A 308 -8.75 -11.60 9.54
N LYS A 309 -8.80 -10.39 8.95
CA LYS A 309 -7.59 -9.70 8.54
C LYS A 309 -6.71 -9.35 9.74
N ARG A 310 -7.30 -8.88 10.84
CA ARG A 310 -6.59 -8.58 12.09
C ARG A 310 -5.92 -9.83 12.68
N GLY A 311 -6.61 -10.96 12.71
CA GLY A 311 -6.05 -12.25 13.12
C GLY A 311 -4.87 -12.67 12.24
N SER A 312 -4.99 -12.53 10.91
CA SER A 312 -3.89 -12.86 9.99
C SER A 312 -2.61 -12.05 10.22
N LEU A 313 -2.72 -10.84 10.80
CA LEU A 313 -1.59 -9.97 11.12
C LEU A 313 -0.89 -10.33 12.44
N GLN A 314 -1.43 -11.26 13.22
CA GLN A 314 -0.75 -11.81 14.41
C GLN A 314 0.39 -12.76 14.03
N ARG A 315 0.36 -13.31 12.81
CA ARG A 315 1.47 -14.07 12.23
C ARG A 315 2.33 -13.12 11.40
N LEU A 316 3.52 -12.82 11.90
CA LEU A 316 4.51 -12.04 11.19
C LEU A 316 5.24 -12.94 10.18
N VAL A 317 5.12 -12.60 8.90
CA VAL A 317 5.74 -13.34 7.79
C VAL A 317 6.81 -12.52 7.09
N SER A 318 7.75 -13.19 6.44
CA SER A 318 8.74 -12.49 5.61
C SER A 318 8.12 -11.99 4.30
N PRO A 319 8.26 -10.72 3.91
CA PRO A 319 7.81 -10.23 2.60
C PRO A 319 8.71 -10.67 1.45
N VAL A 320 9.98 -11.03 1.72
CA VAL A 320 11.00 -11.33 0.70
C VAL A 320 11.89 -12.50 1.13
N ASP A 321 12.56 -13.13 0.17
CA ASP A 321 13.63 -14.09 0.47
C ASP A 321 14.85 -13.34 1.04
N GLY A 322 15.35 -13.76 2.19
CA GLY A 322 16.40 -13.00 2.89
C GLY A 322 17.06 -13.73 4.04
N THR A 323 17.86 -12.98 4.79
CA THR A 323 18.46 -13.43 6.05
C THR A 323 17.95 -12.55 7.18
N VAL A 324 17.55 -13.18 8.28
CA VAL A 324 17.08 -12.47 9.49
C VAL A 324 18.26 -11.86 10.21
N THR A 325 18.17 -10.57 10.52
CA THR A 325 19.16 -9.80 11.27
C THR A 325 18.47 -8.99 12.36
N GLN A 326 19.18 -8.67 13.44
CA GLN A 326 18.70 -7.81 14.53
C GLN A 326 17.34 -8.28 15.12
N LEU A 327 17.21 -9.57 15.39
CA LEU A 327 16.06 -10.08 16.14
C LEU A 327 16.07 -9.46 17.56
N ALA A 328 15.06 -8.66 17.90
CA ALA A 328 14.94 -8.01 19.19
C ALA A 328 14.22 -8.88 20.24
N VAL A 329 13.35 -9.77 19.76
CA VAL A 329 12.52 -10.63 20.62
C VAL A 329 13.22 -11.98 20.80
N HIS A 330 13.53 -12.31 22.06
CA HIS A 330 14.22 -13.56 22.41
C HIS A 330 13.42 -14.42 23.41
N THR A 331 12.37 -13.88 24.00
CA THR A 331 11.58 -14.53 25.05
C THR A 331 10.19 -14.85 24.53
N VAL A 332 9.83 -16.14 24.58
CA VAL A 332 8.45 -16.59 24.43
C VAL A 332 7.66 -16.09 25.65
N GLY A 333 6.48 -15.54 25.44
CA GLY A 333 5.69 -14.83 26.46
C GLY A 333 6.07 -13.35 26.66
N GLY A 334 7.07 -12.84 25.94
CA GLY A 334 7.39 -11.41 25.93
C GLY A 334 6.29 -10.59 25.26
N VAL A 335 6.13 -9.33 25.69
CA VAL A 335 5.15 -8.40 25.10
C VAL A 335 5.84 -7.56 24.03
N VAL A 336 5.19 -7.43 22.87
CA VAL A 336 5.62 -6.53 21.79
C VAL A 336 4.68 -5.34 21.67
N GLU A 337 5.25 -4.17 21.38
CA GLU A 337 4.52 -2.93 21.16
C GLU A 337 4.16 -2.77 19.68
N ALA A 338 3.02 -2.14 19.39
CA ALA A 338 2.60 -1.87 18.01
C ALA A 338 3.59 -0.96 17.29
N ALA A 339 3.84 -1.24 16.00
CA ALA A 339 4.74 -0.49 15.11
C ALA A 339 6.21 -0.42 15.56
N LYS A 340 6.62 -1.19 16.56
CA LYS A 340 8.02 -1.29 16.97
C LYS A 340 8.74 -2.39 16.17
N PRO A 341 9.84 -2.08 15.45
CA PRO A 341 10.59 -3.10 14.72
C PRO A 341 11.11 -4.20 15.66
N ILE A 342 10.78 -5.46 15.35
CA ILE A 342 11.24 -6.62 16.13
C ILE A 342 12.32 -7.43 15.41
N MET A 343 12.46 -7.27 14.09
CA MET A 343 13.55 -7.85 13.31
C MET A 343 13.72 -7.14 11.96
N VAL A 344 14.87 -7.37 11.34
CA VAL A 344 15.24 -6.82 10.03
C VAL A 344 15.58 -7.94 9.07
N ILE A 345 14.98 -7.94 7.89
CA ILE A 345 15.25 -8.92 6.85
C ILE A 345 16.10 -8.27 5.76
N VAL A 346 17.27 -8.85 5.54
CA VAL A 346 18.20 -8.46 4.48
C VAL A 346 17.92 -9.32 3.26
N PRO A 347 17.47 -8.76 2.12
CA PRO A 347 17.19 -9.53 0.92
C PRO A 347 18.42 -10.33 0.45
N ALA A 348 18.23 -11.62 0.16
CA ALA A 348 19.31 -12.49 -0.32
C ALA A 348 19.60 -12.29 -1.81
N ARG A 349 18.61 -11.84 -2.57
CA ARG A 349 18.69 -11.54 -3.99
C ARG A 349 18.60 -10.03 -4.16
N GLY A 350 19.64 -9.43 -4.71
CA GLY A 350 19.71 -8.00 -4.95
C GLY A 350 21.12 -7.61 -5.40
N LYS A 351 21.24 -6.49 -6.11
CA LYS A 351 22.55 -5.89 -6.34
C LYS A 351 23.09 -5.42 -5.00
N LEU A 352 24.39 -5.59 -4.75
CA LEU A 352 25.04 -4.93 -3.62
C LEU A 352 25.46 -3.53 -4.05
N VAL A 353 25.39 -2.58 -3.12
CA VAL A 353 25.88 -1.23 -3.30
C VAL A 353 26.78 -0.91 -2.11
N ALA A 354 27.92 -0.27 -2.37
CA ALA A 354 28.74 0.25 -1.30
C ALA A 354 28.26 1.66 -0.94
N GLU A 355 27.89 1.85 0.32
CA GLU A 355 27.58 3.16 0.89
C GLU A 355 28.85 3.68 1.54
N VAL A 356 29.40 4.77 0.99
CA VAL A 356 30.71 5.31 1.38
C VAL A 356 30.58 6.75 1.86
N ALA A 357 31.37 7.09 2.88
CA ALA A 357 31.41 8.42 3.48
C ALA A 357 32.56 9.23 2.85
N ILE A 358 32.21 10.23 2.05
CA ILE A 358 33.13 11.17 1.41
C ILE A 358 33.34 12.36 2.34
N ALA A 359 34.60 12.71 2.60
CA ALA A 359 34.92 13.88 3.42
C ALA A 359 34.44 15.17 2.73
N ASN A 360 33.95 16.14 3.51
CA ASN A 360 33.46 17.42 2.98
C ASN A 360 34.47 18.14 2.07
N LYS A 361 35.78 18.06 2.40
CA LYS A 361 36.85 18.65 1.57
C LYS A 361 36.97 18.05 0.16
N ASP A 362 36.52 16.82 -0.04
CA ASP A 362 36.72 16.06 -1.28
C ASP A 362 35.45 16.02 -2.16
N VAL A 363 34.29 16.42 -1.63
CA VAL A 363 32.99 16.34 -2.33
C VAL A 363 32.97 17.13 -3.65
N GLY A 364 33.69 18.26 -3.71
CA GLY A 364 33.74 19.11 -4.90
C GLY A 364 34.42 18.47 -6.11
N PHE A 365 35.16 17.37 -5.93
CA PHE A 365 35.86 16.65 -7.00
C PHE A 365 35.22 15.31 -7.34
N VAL A 366 34.19 14.90 -6.60
CA VAL A 366 33.53 13.60 -6.74
C VAL A 366 32.18 13.80 -7.42
N GLY A 367 31.90 12.99 -8.45
CA GLY A 367 30.69 13.13 -9.26
C GLY A 367 30.18 11.80 -9.81
N ALA A 368 28.87 11.71 -10.04
CA ALA A 368 28.22 10.51 -10.55
C ALA A 368 28.88 10.02 -11.86
N GLY A 369 29.01 8.70 -12.01
CA GLY A 369 29.61 8.02 -13.17
C GLY A 369 31.12 7.78 -13.07
N GLN A 370 31.82 8.34 -12.07
CA GLN A 370 33.24 8.10 -11.86
C GLN A 370 33.53 6.60 -11.56
N ARG A 371 34.68 6.12 -12.04
CA ARG A 371 35.14 4.75 -11.77
C ARG A 371 35.69 4.67 -10.35
N VAL A 372 35.25 3.66 -9.63
CA VAL A 372 35.62 3.41 -8.24
C VAL A 372 36.28 2.04 -8.13
N ALA A 373 37.36 1.95 -7.37
CA ALA A 373 37.95 0.68 -6.98
C ALA A 373 37.61 0.42 -5.51
N LEU A 374 36.75 -0.58 -5.26
CA LEU A 374 36.34 -0.97 -3.91
C LEU A 374 37.30 -2.02 -3.35
N LYS A 375 38.00 -1.65 -2.28
CA LYS A 375 38.83 -2.57 -1.49
C LYS A 375 37.98 -3.11 -0.34
N VAL A 376 37.75 -4.42 -0.32
CA VAL A 376 36.98 -5.07 0.76
C VAL A 376 37.94 -5.42 1.88
N GLU A 377 37.69 -4.94 3.09
CA GLU A 377 38.65 -5.10 4.21
C GLU A 377 38.83 -6.58 4.60
N ALA A 378 37.75 -7.37 4.52
CA ALA A 378 37.79 -8.80 4.79
C ALA A 378 38.67 -9.60 3.80
N PHE A 379 39.01 -9.03 2.64
CA PHE A 379 39.82 -9.67 1.61
C PHE A 379 40.98 -8.75 1.19
N SER A 380 42.21 -9.10 1.58
CA SER A 380 43.39 -8.29 1.27
C SER A 380 43.50 -7.94 -0.22
N PHE A 381 43.44 -6.64 -0.52
CA PHE A 381 43.41 -6.12 -1.90
C PHE A 381 44.70 -6.40 -2.67
N THR A 382 45.83 -6.63 -1.99
CA THR A 382 47.11 -6.97 -2.64
C THR A 382 47.09 -8.38 -3.23
N ARG A 383 46.34 -9.30 -2.61
CA ARG A 383 46.21 -10.69 -3.08
C ARG A 383 45.00 -10.89 -3.99
N TYR A 384 43.86 -10.32 -3.65
CA TYR A 384 42.58 -10.59 -4.34
C TYR A 384 42.13 -9.46 -5.28
N GLY A 385 42.86 -8.34 -5.31
CA GLY A 385 42.52 -7.17 -6.10
C GLY A 385 41.37 -6.34 -5.52
N ALA A 386 41.03 -5.26 -6.22
CA ALA A 386 39.85 -4.45 -5.92
C ALA A 386 38.65 -4.87 -6.77
N VAL A 387 37.45 -4.64 -6.25
CA VAL A 387 36.21 -4.82 -6.99
C VAL A 387 35.92 -3.53 -7.77
N PRO A 388 35.87 -3.58 -9.11
CA PRO A 388 35.52 -2.41 -9.90
C PRO A 388 34.04 -2.06 -9.68
N GLY A 389 33.77 -0.76 -9.62
CA GLY A 389 32.42 -0.23 -9.49
C GLY A 389 32.31 1.18 -10.05
N ARG A 390 31.10 1.74 -10.00
CA ARG A 390 30.80 3.09 -10.47
C ARG A 390 30.02 3.85 -9.43
N LEU A 391 30.38 5.12 -9.26
CA LEU A 391 29.62 6.03 -8.42
C LEU A 391 28.25 6.28 -9.07
N GLU A 392 27.19 5.92 -8.38
CA GLU A 392 25.81 6.08 -8.86
C GLU A 392 25.27 7.45 -8.45
N GLN A 393 25.35 7.76 -7.15
CA GLN A 393 24.80 8.99 -6.59
C GLN A 393 25.60 9.43 -5.36
N ILE A 394 25.59 10.74 -5.11
CA ILE A 394 26.11 11.38 -3.90
C ILE A 394 24.94 12.13 -3.25
N SER A 395 24.87 12.13 -1.92
CA SER A 395 23.87 12.90 -1.18
C SER A 395 24.03 14.39 -1.52
N SER A 396 22.90 15.09 -1.64
CA SER A 396 22.89 16.54 -1.86
C SER A 396 23.19 17.33 -0.58
N ASP A 397 23.10 16.67 0.58
CA ASP A 397 23.31 17.26 1.89
C ASP A 397 24.39 16.51 2.68
N ALA A 398 25.07 17.24 3.57
CA ALA A 398 26.10 16.72 4.44
C ALA A 398 25.48 16.20 5.73
N VAL A 399 25.89 15.00 6.16
CA VAL A 399 25.50 14.43 7.44
C VAL A 399 26.55 14.80 8.48
N GLN A 400 26.11 15.28 9.65
CA GLN A 400 26.97 15.56 10.79
C GLN A 400 27.18 14.27 11.60
N ASP A 401 28.43 13.86 11.77
CA ASP A 401 28.82 12.76 12.68
C ASP A 401 29.73 13.31 13.79
N GLU A 402 29.51 12.86 15.03
CA GLU A 402 30.25 13.32 16.21
C GLU A 402 31.76 13.08 16.11
N LYS A 403 32.20 12.04 15.37
CA LYS A 403 33.61 11.66 15.23
C LYS A 403 34.22 12.09 13.90
N ARG A 404 33.44 12.08 12.82
CA ARG A 404 33.94 12.34 11.44
C ARG A 404 33.72 13.76 10.96
N GLY A 405 32.93 14.56 11.67
CA GLY A 405 32.50 15.89 11.21
C GLY A 405 31.49 15.78 10.07
N LEU A 406 31.43 16.80 9.22
CA LEU A 406 30.56 16.82 8.04
C LEU A 406 31.09 15.86 6.96
N PHE A 407 30.25 14.93 6.51
CA PHE A 407 30.55 14.02 5.41
C PHE A 407 29.35 13.85 4.48
N TYR A 408 29.61 13.52 3.22
CA TYR A 408 28.59 13.21 2.23
C TYR A 408 28.51 11.70 2.03
N THR A 409 27.30 11.18 1.84
CA THR A 409 27.10 9.76 1.62
C THR A 409 26.98 9.50 0.13
N ALA A 410 27.73 8.52 -0.40
CA ALA A 410 27.64 8.16 -1.81
C ALA A 410 27.37 6.67 -2.01
N ARG A 411 26.57 6.34 -3.03
CA ARG A 411 26.32 4.98 -3.50
C ARG A 411 27.29 4.62 -4.62
N VAL A 412 27.98 3.50 -4.46
CA VAL A 412 28.82 2.90 -5.50
C VAL A 412 28.26 1.54 -5.87
N THR A 413 27.81 1.40 -7.12
CA THR A 413 27.38 0.12 -7.67
C THR A 413 28.59 -0.76 -7.97
N LEU A 414 28.53 -2.04 -7.60
CA LEU A 414 29.58 -3.01 -7.87
C LEU A 414 29.34 -3.69 -9.22
N ASP A 415 30.37 -3.80 -10.06
CA ASP A 415 30.29 -4.54 -11.33
C ASP A 415 30.17 -6.05 -11.09
N ARG A 416 30.72 -6.54 -9.98
CA ARG A 416 30.65 -7.93 -9.53
C ARG A 416 30.50 -8.01 -8.01
N ALA A 417 29.64 -8.89 -7.54
CA ALA A 417 29.40 -9.16 -6.12
C ALA A 417 30.19 -10.37 -5.60
N THR A 418 31.31 -10.72 -6.25
CA THR A 418 32.09 -11.92 -5.92
C THR A 418 33.59 -11.64 -5.96
N ILE A 419 34.34 -12.37 -5.12
CA ILE A 419 35.80 -12.38 -5.10
C ILE A 419 36.29 -13.83 -5.30
N GLN A 420 37.34 -14.01 -6.09
CA GLN A 420 37.98 -15.32 -6.24
C GLN A 420 39.03 -15.50 -5.15
N ARG A 421 38.88 -16.58 -4.37
CA ARG A 421 39.85 -17.01 -3.36
C ARG A 421 40.18 -18.47 -3.62
N ASP A 422 41.45 -18.77 -3.83
CA ASP A 422 41.96 -20.15 -3.93
C ASP A 422 41.17 -21.05 -4.93
N GLY A 423 40.68 -20.47 -6.03
CA GLY A 423 39.85 -21.15 -7.04
C GLY A 423 38.34 -21.20 -6.75
N ALA A 424 37.90 -20.80 -5.57
CA ALA A 424 36.48 -20.69 -5.21
C ALA A 424 35.96 -19.25 -5.37
N THR A 425 34.75 -19.12 -5.92
CA THR A 425 34.07 -17.83 -6.04
C THR A 425 33.26 -17.58 -4.77
N ILE A 426 33.71 -16.63 -3.95
CA ILE A 426 33.04 -16.28 -2.68
C ILE A 426 32.13 -15.08 -2.92
N PRO A 427 30.82 -15.17 -2.61
CA PRO A 427 29.92 -14.03 -2.68
C PRO A 427 30.22 -13.02 -1.59
N LEU A 428 30.11 -11.74 -1.92
CA LEU A 428 30.16 -10.67 -0.95
C LEU A 428 28.86 -10.62 -0.15
N THR A 429 28.95 -10.40 1.16
CA THR A 429 27.78 -10.25 2.04
C THR A 429 27.55 -8.79 2.44
N PRO A 430 26.30 -8.35 2.62
CA PRO A 430 25.99 -7.08 3.28
C PRO A 430 26.68 -6.96 4.64
N GLY A 431 27.08 -5.74 5.01
CA GLY A 431 27.73 -5.44 6.28
C GLY A 431 29.27 -5.45 6.26
N MET A 432 29.91 -5.93 5.18
CA MET A 432 31.37 -5.87 5.08
C MET A 432 31.88 -4.43 4.93
N ALA A 433 32.95 -4.11 5.63
CA ALA A 433 33.64 -2.83 5.51
C ALA A 433 34.41 -2.75 4.19
N VAL A 434 34.32 -1.59 3.54
CA VAL A 434 34.96 -1.32 2.25
C VAL A 434 35.61 0.05 2.26
N THR A 435 36.68 0.20 1.50
CA THR A 435 37.26 1.51 1.17
C THR A 435 37.13 1.72 -0.33
N ALA A 436 36.42 2.78 -0.73
CA ALA A 436 36.25 3.18 -2.13
C ALA A 436 37.33 4.17 -2.53
N ASP A 437 38.18 3.78 -3.48
CA ASP A 437 39.08 4.70 -4.16
C ASP A 437 38.39 5.24 -5.41
N ILE A 438 37.90 6.48 -5.31
CA ILE A 438 37.16 7.17 -6.37
C ILE A 438 38.17 7.94 -7.24
N ARG A 439 38.19 7.66 -8.55
CA ARG A 439 39.08 8.34 -9.49
C ARG A 439 38.50 9.70 -9.88
N THR A 440 39.04 10.78 -9.31
CA THR A 440 38.54 12.15 -9.51
C THR A 440 39.22 12.87 -10.69
N GLY A 441 40.40 12.42 -11.12
CA GLY A 441 41.08 13.01 -12.27
C GLY A 441 42.43 12.37 -12.60
N ARG A 442 43.16 12.99 -13.52
CA ARG A 442 44.54 12.62 -13.89
C ARG A 442 45.42 13.85 -13.81
N ARG A 443 46.57 13.75 -13.14
CA ARG A 443 47.57 14.83 -13.07
C ARG A 443 48.88 14.35 -13.68
N SER A 444 49.64 15.27 -14.29
CA SER A 444 51.00 14.97 -14.71
C SER A 444 51.92 14.89 -13.49
N LEU A 445 53.00 14.10 -13.58
CA LEU A 445 54.02 14.06 -12.53
C LEU A 445 54.61 15.45 -12.25
N ALA A 446 54.79 16.27 -13.30
CA ALA A 446 55.23 17.66 -13.19
C ALA A 446 54.31 18.49 -12.29
N SER A 447 53.01 18.40 -12.52
CA SER A 447 52.01 19.13 -11.73
C SER A 447 51.98 18.68 -10.28
N TYR A 448 52.15 17.38 -10.01
CA TYR A 448 52.19 16.86 -8.64
C TYR A 448 53.41 17.38 -7.86
N LEU A 449 54.61 17.37 -8.48
CA LEU A 449 55.84 17.85 -7.83
C LEU A 449 55.89 19.37 -7.64
N LEU A 450 55.30 20.14 -8.57
CA LEU A 450 55.28 21.60 -8.51
C LEU A 450 54.10 22.18 -7.69
N SER A 451 53.08 21.37 -7.39
CA SER A 451 51.89 21.78 -6.63
C SER A 451 52.18 22.48 -5.30
N PRO A 452 53.10 22.00 -4.44
CA PRO A 452 53.39 22.66 -3.15
C PRO A 452 53.99 24.06 -3.32
N ILE A 453 54.79 24.26 -4.38
CA ILE A 453 55.43 25.56 -4.65
C ILE A 453 54.39 26.59 -5.09
N ASP A 454 53.39 26.16 -5.85
CA ASP A 454 52.30 27.02 -6.32
C ASP A 454 51.36 27.43 -5.17
N GLU A 455 51.06 26.49 -4.28
CA GLU A 455 50.28 26.74 -3.06
C GLU A 455 50.99 27.74 -2.13
N ILE A 456 52.31 27.61 -1.95
CA ILE A 456 53.11 28.57 -1.17
C ILE A 456 53.13 29.95 -1.84
N ARG A 457 53.29 30.04 -3.17
CA ARG A 457 53.29 31.34 -3.88
C ARG A 457 51.96 32.08 -3.75
N THR A 458 50.85 31.37 -3.89
CA THR A 458 49.50 31.94 -3.79
C THR A 458 49.13 32.35 -2.35
N THR A 459 49.66 31.64 -1.35
CA THR A 459 49.42 31.93 0.07
C THR A 459 50.38 33.01 0.61
N ALA A 460 51.64 33.02 0.20
CA ALA A 460 52.64 33.99 0.65
C ALA A 460 52.45 35.40 0.07
N ALA A 461 51.81 35.53 -1.09
CA ALA A 461 51.48 36.83 -1.70
C ALA A 461 50.17 37.45 -1.17
N ARG A 462 49.57 36.86 -0.13
CA ARG A 462 48.38 37.39 0.55
C ARG A 462 48.63 37.44 2.05
N GLU A 463 48.85 38.65 2.54
CA GLU A 463 48.79 38.96 3.97
C GLU A 463 47.32 39.06 4.40
N ARG A 464 47.04 38.77 5.68
CA ARG A 464 45.68 38.63 6.23
C ARG A 464 45.08 39.96 6.65
#